data_AF-A0A7W8JW61-F1
#
_entry.id   AF-A0A7W8JW61-F1
#
_cell.length_a   1.000
_cell.length_b   1.000
_cell.length_c   1.000
_cell.angle_alpha   90.00
_cell.angle_beta   90.00
_cell.angle_gamma   90.00
#
_symmetry.space_group_name_H-M   'P 1'
#
loop_
_entity.id
_entity.type
_entity.pdbx_description
1 polymer ?
#
loop_
_entity_poly.entity_id
_entity_poly.type
_entity_poly.pdbx_seq_one_letter_code
_entity_poly.pdbx_strand_id
1 'polypeptide(L)'
;MLLMGHATAATTEKAPKYDRQNIYDTSSSRPVPHASFMSVEKFKQYKSCAAKAKNDKDKAGCGKYQYNVPYSFRDETLRVGKDIRQAWQRFEDRYYWRAMLNLNSPFMNLSHCTIDFGQNQEAAKPEFIVNTEDSMYPKELAGKIPRQDIKDELNMDSYSILPNVPNTDYCAGAKLDLTLMYLPGTCFYLGSAKLFCIEGDQETLNPLAPRPIAFQYGEAVNRIKAATLTAEKLYQADYQKDILEAIKPTAKFSPLLWDTLLTGALVAPTQTLKPDLLGLAQKGKDAGTRLGGVFAATAPVYYAQGLTGNAVTLPLRVHTLPALTDVLANPNPPGVWKLEEFKRTFPPQPSPVYERFGYTNLFSAWTRPTVKLLPEAAAAKPLRQMIYMATGNNVSIQIPPVVVPLPAPVLIKEFAAGLPYAGLQTHFTWQSVPEGYEVPRVSGVPLIDYLF
;
A
#
# COMPACT_ATOMS: atom_id res chain seq x y z
N MET A 1 -42.39 -2.15 42.24
CA MET A 1 -41.27 -1.18 42.26
C MET A 1 -40.36 -1.53 41.09
N LEU A 2 -40.57 -0.88 39.94
CA LEU A 2 -39.70 -0.97 38.77
C LEU A 2 -38.50 -0.02 38.96
N LEU A 3 -37.30 -0.48 38.67
CA LEU A 3 -36.11 0.36 38.48
C LEU A 3 -35.65 0.21 37.03
N MET A 4 -35.98 1.22 36.23
CA MET A 4 -35.54 1.36 34.84
C MET A 4 -34.10 1.90 34.80
N GLY A 5 -33.19 1.12 34.22
CA GLY A 5 -31.87 1.59 33.81
C GLY A 5 -31.98 2.48 32.58
N HIS A 6 -31.49 3.72 32.67
CA HIS A 6 -31.37 4.60 31.51
C HIS A 6 -30.08 4.25 30.76
N ALA A 7 -30.24 3.57 29.63
CA ALA A 7 -29.23 3.53 28.59
C ALA A 7 -29.11 4.93 27.97
N THR A 8 -28.00 5.62 28.20
CA THR A 8 -27.68 6.85 27.48
C THR A 8 -27.35 6.48 26.04
N ALA A 9 -28.23 6.90 25.13
CA ALA A 9 -28.08 6.74 23.69
C ALA A 9 -26.71 7.26 23.22
N ALA A 10 -26.03 6.47 22.40
CA ALA A 10 -24.89 6.90 21.63
C ALA A 10 -25.29 8.11 20.77
N THR A 11 -24.82 9.29 21.16
CA THR A 11 -24.88 10.47 20.30
C THR A 11 -24.00 10.18 19.09
N THR A 12 -24.63 9.88 17.96
CA THR A 12 -24.01 9.95 16.65
C THR A 12 -23.50 11.39 16.49
N GLU A 13 -22.21 11.59 16.74
CA GLU A 13 -21.53 12.87 16.55
C GLU A 13 -21.57 13.17 15.05
N LYS A 14 -22.59 13.91 14.63
CA LYS A 14 -22.73 14.37 13.25
C LYS A 14 -21.46 15.14 12.89
N ALA A 15 -20.78 14.70 11.84
CA ALA A 15 -19.66 15.42 11.25
C ALA A 15 -20.01 16.92 11.13
N PRO A 16 -19.12 17.84 11.53
CA PRO A 16 -19.40 19.26 11.48
C PRO A 16 -19.76 19.68 10.05
N LYS A 17 -20.84 20.45 9.88
CA LYS A 17 -21.11 21.17 8.63
C LYS A 17 -20.06 22.25 8.47
N TYR A 18 -19.10 22.03 7.57
CA TYR A 18 -18.16 23.08 7.15
C TYR A 18 -18.83 23.93 6.07
N ASP A 19 -19.30 25.11 6.46
CA ASP A 19 -19.62 26.18 5.52
C ASP A 19 -18.32 26.90 5.12
N ARG A 20 -18.16 27.19 3.83
CA ARG A 20 -16.91 27.61 3.15
C ARG A 20 -16.31 28.95 3.63
N GLN A 21 -16.87 29.60 4.66
CA GLN A 21 -16.63 31.02 4.90
C GLN A 21 -15.74 31.37 6.09
N ASN A 22 -15.37 30.43 6.96
CA ASN A 22 -14.56 30.76 8.13
C ASN A 22 -13.26 29.99 8.14
N ILE A 23 -12.20 30.64 7.65
CA ILE A 23 -10.89 30.86 8.31
C ILE A 23 -10.05 31.70 7.32
N TYR A 24 -10.22 33.03 7.41
CA TYR A 24 -9.56 34.15 6.71
C TYR A 24 -10.08 34.59 5.31
N ASP A 25 -11.10 35.46 5.35
CA ASP A 25 -11.58 36.50 4.40
C ASP A 25 -12.19 36.11 3.02
N THR A 26 -13.45 35.68 3.08
CA THR A 26 -14.69 36.31 2.56
C THR A 26 -14.71 37.38 1.44
N SER A 27 -13.80 37.40 0.45
CA SER A 27 -13.93 38.38 -0.66
C SER A 27 -13.83 37.84 -2.09
N SER A 28 -14.05 36.55 -2.32
CA SER A 28 -14.63 36.15 -3.61
C SER A 28 -15.31 34.79 -3.48
N SER A 29 -16.30 34.57 -4.33
CA SER A 29 -16.76 33.27 -4.78
C SER A 29 -15.58 32.42 -5.31
N ARG A 30 -14.71 31.92 -4.41
CA ARG A 30 -13.39 31.39 -4.77
C ARG A 30 -13.44 29.91 -5.20
N PRO A 31 -12.59 29.55 -6.18
CA PRO A 31 -12.41 28.17 -6.64
C PRO A 31 -11.93 27.25 -5.52
N VAL A 32 -12.18 25.95 -5.68
CA VAL A 32 -11.68 24.91 -4.76
C VAL A 32 -10.15 25.06 -4.63
N PRO A 33 -9.57 25.03 -3.40
CA PRO A 33 -8.13 25.13 -3.23
C PRO A 33 -7.41 24.05 -4.03
N HIS A 34 -6.34 24.42 -4.72
CA HIS A 34 -5.64 23.53 -5.63
C HIS A 34 -4.13 23.69 -5.59
N ALA A 35 -3.43 22.63 -5.99
CA ALA A 35 -2.02 22.67 -6.31
C ALA A 35 -1.84 22.77 -7.83
N SER A 36 -0.82 23.52 -8.26
CA SER A 36 -0.40 23.58 -9.65
C SER A 36 0.86 22.75 -9.86
N PHE A 37 0.86 21.92 -10.89
CA PHE A 37 1.99 21.10 -11.32
C PHE A 37 2.39 21.48 -12.74
N MET A 38 3.69 21.43 -13.04
CA MET A 38 4.21 21.75 -14.37
C MET A 38 4.93 20.55 -14.96
N SER A 39 4.60 20.20 -16.20
CA SER A 39 5.42 19.29 -16.99
C SER A 39 6.61 20.06 -17.57
N VAL A 40 7.83 19.76 -17.09
CA VAL A 40 9.08 20.40 -17.56
C VAL A 40 9.28 20.25 -19.08
N GLU A 41 8.96 19.07 -19.63
CA GLU A 41 9.11 18.81 -21.06
C GLU A 41 8.17 19.68 -21.90
N LYS A 42 6.86 19.67 -21.59
CA LYS A 42 5.88 20.56 -22.20
C LYS A 42 6.19 22.03 -22.03
N PHE A 43 6.77 22.43 -20.90
CA PHE A 43 7.18 23.82 -20.70
C PHE A 43 8.31 24.24 -21.65
N LYS A 44 9.29 23.36 -21.90
CA LYS A 44 10.35 23.60 -22.90
C LYS A 44 9.79 23.69 -24.33
N GLN A 45 8.83 22.82 -24.66
CA GLN A 45 8.12 22.84 -25.94
C GLN A 45 7.32 24.15 -26.10
N TYR A 46 6.57 24.53 -25.06
CA TYR A 46 5.81 25.77 -24.99
C TYR A 46 6.72 26.99 -25.19
N LYS A 47 7.86 27.08 -24.49
CA LYS A 47 8.82 28.19 -24.65
C LYS A 47 9.30 28.32 -26.10
N SER A 48 9.67 27.19 -26.71
CA SER A 48 10.14 27.15 -28.11
C SER A 48 9.06 27.58 -29.11
N CYS A 49 7.80 27.21 -28.87
CA CYS A 49 6.65 27.62 -29.67
C CYS A 49 6.32 29.10 -29.46
N ALA A 50 6.22 29.55 -28.21
CA ALA A 50 5.87 30.91 -27.83
C ALA A 50 6.88 31.93 -28.37
N ALA A 51 8.16 31.56 -28.48
CA ALA A 51 9.19 32.40 -29.10
C ALA A 51 8.96 32.65 -30.61
N LYS A 52 8.19 31.78 -31.28
CA LYS A 52 7.86 31.88 -32.71
C LYS A 52 6.46 32.46 -32.96
N ALA A 53 5.66 32.64 -31.91
CA ALA A 53 4.29 33.17 -32.00
C ALA A 53 4.32 34.66 -32.39
N LYS A 54 3.49 35.07 -33.34
CA LYS A 54 3.44 36.47 -33.80
C LYS A 54 2.44 37.31 -33.01
N ASN A 55 1.52 36.67 -32.28
CA ASN A 55 0.47 37.29 -31.49
C ASN A 55 0.03 36.34 -30.35
N ASP A 56 -0.83 36.84 -29.45
CA ASP A 56 -1.32 36.06 -28.31
C ASP A 56 -2.19 34.86 -28.69
N LYS A 57 -2.88 34.90 -29.83
CA LYS A 57 -3.66 33.75 -30.33
C LYS A 57 -2.74 32.62 -30.78
N ASP A 58 -1.65 32.94 -31.47
CA ASP A 58 -0.61 31.97 -31.86
C ASP A 58 0.04 31.35 -30.61
N LYS A 59 0.28 32.17 -29.58
CA LYS A 59 0.86 31.73 -28.29
C LYS A 59 -0.10 30.83 -27.50
N ALA A 60 -1.41 31.08 -27.57
CA ALA A 60 -2.43 30.22 -26.97
C ALA A 60 -2.47 28.82 -27.64
N GLY A 61 -2.07 28.72 -28.91
CA GLY A 61 -1.94 27.45 -29.64
C GLY A 61 -0.75 26.58 -29.25
N CYS A 62 0.16 27.05 -28.38
CA CYS A 62 1.40 26.34 -28.02
C CYS A 62 1.23 25.15 -27.05
N GLY A 63 -0.01 24.84 -26.66
CA GLY A 63 -0.33 23.72 -25.79
C GLY A 63 -0.18 24.02 -24.29
N LYS A 64 -0.76 23.13 -23.47
CA LYS A 64 -0.80 23.23 -22.00
C LYS A 64 0.44 22.56 -21.39
N TYR A 65 1.00 23.20 -20.36
CA TYR A 65 2.17 22.71 -19.63
C TYR A 65 2.01 22.74 -18.10
N GLN A 66 1.02 23.49 -17.60
CA GLN A 66 0.67 23.58 -16.18
C GLN A 66 -0.70 22.95 -15.97
N TYR A 67 -0.85 22.16 -14.92
CA TYR A 67 -2.04 21.39 -14.59
C TYR A 67 -2.41 21.67 -13.15
N ASN A 68 -3.70 21.79 -12.88
CA ASN A 68 -4.17 22.06 -11.54
C ASN A 68 -4.93 20.88 -10.97
N VAL A 69 -4.87 20.71 -9.65
CA VAL A 69 -5.52 19.59 -8.95
C VAL A 69 -6.07 20.09 -7.63
N PRO A 70 -7.37 19.91 -7.36
CA PRO A 70 -7.94 20.19 -6.06
C PRO A 70 -7.25 19.40 -4.93
N TYR A 71 -7.13 20.00 -3.75
CA TYR A 71 -6.61 19.30 -2.58
C TYR A 71 -7.58 18.22 -2.07
N SER A 72 -7.07 17.00 -1.94
CA SER A 72 -7.71 15.86 -1.29
C SER A 72 -7.58 15.94 0.23
N PHE A 73 -8.57 15.41 0.96
CA PHE A 73 -8.47 15.34 2.42
C PHE A 73 -7.56 14.21 2.87
N ARG A 74 -6.75 14.46 3.92
CA ARG A 74 -5.85 13.46 4.50
C ARG A 74 -6.55 12.17 4.91
N ASP A 75 -7.72 12.27 5.55
CA ASP A 75 -8.45 11.09 6.00
C ASP A 75 -8.98 10.27 4.80
N GLU A 76 -9.22 10.93 3.67
CA GLU A 76 -9.62 10.29 2.43
C GLU A 76 -8.43 9.62 1.74
N THR A 77 -7.24 10.22 1.74
CA THR A 77 -6.03 9.55 1.21
C THR A 77 -5.62 8.36 2.08
N LEU A 78 -5.87 8.41 3.39
CA LEU A 78 -5.74 7.25 4.29
C LEU A 78 -6.76 6.14 3.98
N ARG A 79 -8.00 6.49 3.64
CA ARG A 79 -8.99 5.52 3.13
C ARG A 79 -8.45 4.85 1.87
N VAL A 80 -8.01 5.62 0.88
CA VAL A 80 -7.46 5.08 -0.37
C VAL A 80 -6.28 4.13 -0.10
N GLY A 81 -5.36 4.52 0.80
CA GLY A 81 -4.25 3.64 1.22
C GLY A 81 -4.74 2.34 1.87
N LYS A 82 -5.75 2.41 2.76
CA LYS A 82 -6.38 1.22 3.35
C LYS A 82 -7.00 0.32 2.27
N ASP A 83 -7.70 0.89 1.30
CA ASP A 83 -8.36 0.12 0.25
C ASP A 83 -7.34 -0.56 -0.69
N ILE A 84 -6.20 0.10 -0.97
CA ILE A 84 -5.07 -0.52 -1.68
C ILE A 84 -4.48 -1.71 -0.87
N ARG A 85 -4.31 -1.55 0.45
CA ARG A 85 -3.88 -2.66 1.33
C ARG A 85 -4.90 -3.79 1.31
N GLN A 86 -6.19 -3.49 1.46
CA GLN A 86 -7.27 -4.48 1.41
C GLN A 86 -7.26 -5.28 0.11
N ALA A 87 -7.12 -4.61 -1.03
CA ALA A 87 -7.04 -5.26 -2.33
C ALA A 87 -5.88 -6.26 -2.39
N TRP A 88 -4.71 -5.89 -1.86
CA TRP A 88 -3.56 -6.77 -1.81
C TRP A 88 -3.76 -7.94 -0.83
N GLN A 89 -4.29 -7.70 0.37
CA GLN A 89 -4.56 -8.76 1.34
C GLN A 89 -5.56 -9.77 0.80
N ARG A 90 -6.62 -9.29 0.13
CA ARG A 90 -7.59 -10.14 -0.57
C ARG A 90 -6.90 -10.98 -1.65
N PHE A 91 -6.03 -10.38 -2.46
CA PHE A 91 -5.26 -11.09 -3.48
C PHE A 91 -4.40 -12.20 -2.86
N GLU A 92 -3.59 -11.87 -1.84
CA GLU A 92 -2.68 -12.81 -1.19
C GLU A 92 -3.43 -13.98 -0.53
N ASP A 93 -4.53 -13.70 0.16
CA ASP A 93 -5.30 -14.74 0.84
C ASP A 93 -5.97 -15.69 -0.18
N ARG A 94 -6.56 -15.15 -1.26
CA ARG A 94 -7.10 -15.94 -2.37
C ARG A 94 -6.03 -16.82 -3.00
N TYR A 95 -4.84 -16.25 -3.21
CA TYR A 95 -3.70 -16.93 -3.80
C TYR A 95 -3.33 -18.19 -3.02
N TYR A 96 -3.20 -18.05 -1.70
CA TYR A 96 -2.91 -19.17 -0.81
C TYR A 96 -4.05 -20.20 -0.77
N TRP A 97 -5.29 -19.76 -0.55
CA TRP A 97 -6.42 -20.68 -0.40
C TRP A 97 -6.74 -21.45 -1.66
N ARG A 98 -6.52 -20.84 -2.84
CA ARG A 98 -6.62 -21.54 -4.12
C ARG A 98 -5.59 -22.67 -4.25
N ALA A 99 -4.35 -22.43 -3.81
CA ALA A 99 -3.30 -23.44 -3.81
C ALA A 99 -3.62 -24.58 -2.84
N MET A 100 -4.04 -24.26 -1.61
CA MET A 100 -4.46 -25.27 -0.63
C MET A 100 -5.67 -26.09 -1.11
N LEU A 101 -6.66 -25.43 -1.71
CA LEU A 101 -7.84 -26.06 -2.28
C LEU A 101 -7.48 -27.09 -3.35
N ASN A 102 -6.62 -26.72 -4.30
CA ASN A 102 -6.18 -27.62 -5.36
C ASN A 102 -5.31 -28.76 -4.83
N LEU A 103 -4.37 -28.47 -3.93
CA LEU A 103 -3.50 -29.46 -3.31
C LEU A 103 -4.33 -30.56 -2.63
N ASN A 104 -5.33 -30.16 -1.83
CA ASN A 104 -6.14 -31.05 -1.02
C ASN A 104 -7.50 -31.42 -1.65
N SER A 105 -7.64 -31.26 -2.97
CA SER A 105 -8.80 -31.75 -3.72
C SER A 105 -8.80 -33.29 -3.71
N PRO A 106 -9.94 -33.96 -3.47
CA PRO A 106 -11.31 -33.40 -3.44
C PRO A 106 -11.78 -32.89 -2.06
N PHE A 107 -11.12 -33.23 -0.96
CA PHE A 107 -11.62 -32.96 0.40
C PHE A 107 -11.80 -31.47 0.71
N MET A 108 -10.81 -30.64 0.38
CA MET A 108 -10.96 -29.19 0.58
C MET A 108 -11.99 -28.59 -0.37
N ASN A 109 -12.20 -29.15 -1.56
CA ASN A 109 -13.26 -28.71 -2.46
C ASN A 109 -14.64 -28.96 -1.83
N LEU A 110 -14.87 -30.16 -1.31
CA LEU A 110 -16.13 -30.53 -0.66
C LEU A 110 -16.39 -29.79 0.65
N SER A 111 -15.35 -29.39 1.40
CA SER A 111 -15.52 -28.68 2.68
C SER A 111 -15.52 -27.16 2.52
N HIS A 112 -14.51 -26.59 1.86
CA HIS A 112 -14.35 -25.14 1.76
C HIS A 112 -15.21 -24.49 0.68
N CYS A 113 -15.71 -25.24 -0.31
CA CYS A 113 -16.60 -24.66 -1.34
C CYS A 113 -18.09 -24.88 -1.04
N THR A 114 -18.42 -25.67 -0.02
CA THR A 114 -19.80 -25.85 0.47
C THR A 114 -20.10 -24.97 1.67
N ILE A 115 -19.12 -24.76 2.56
CA ILE A 115 -19.23 -23.92 3.74
C ILE A 115 -18.30 -22.72 3.56
N ASP A 116 -18.82 -21.51 3.82
CA ASP A 116 -18.00 -20.30 3.84
C ASP A 116 -17.34 -20.13 5.20
N PHE A 117 -16.01 -20.12 5.21
CA PHE A 117 -15.19 -19.90 6.40
C PHE A 117 -14.57 -18.48 6.43
N GLY A 118 -14.96 -17.61 5.50
CA GLY A 118 -14.44 -16.25 5.35
C GLY A 118 -14.70 -15.38 6.59
N GLN A 119 -13.62 -14.85 7.17
CA GLN A 119 -13.71 -13.94 8.33
C GLN A 119 -14.09 -12.50 7.95
N ASN A 120 -13.88 -12.11 6.69
CA ASN A 120 -14.22 -10.80 6.13
C ASN A 120 -13.68 -9.61 6.95
N GLN A 121 -12.48 -9.75 7.51
CA GLN A 121 -11.79 -8.68 8.25
C GLN A 121 -11.28 -7.62 7.29
N GLU A 122 -11.55 -6.37 7.63
CA GLU A 122 -11.00 -5.22 6.91
C GLU A 122 -9.53 -4.99 7.28
N ALA A 123 -8.75 -4.51 6.32
CA ALA A 123 -7.38 -4.12 6.51
C ALA A 123 -7.29 -2.97 7.52
N ALA A 124 -6.26 -3.00 8.34
CA ALA A 124 -5.90 -1.91 9.22
C ALA A 124 -5.60 -0.65 8.39
N LYS A 125 -5.96 0.51 8.94
CA LYS A 125 -5.59 1.78 8.32
C LYS A 125 -4.06 1.92 8.30
N PRO A 126 -3.45 2.34 7.18
CA PRO A 126 -2.02 2.63 7.16
C PRO A 126 -1.70 3.80 8.08
N GLU A 127 -0.48 3.81 8.61
CA GLU A 127 0.04 4.95 9.32
C GLU A 127 0.35 6.10 8.35
N PHE A 128 0.00 7.33 8.72
CA PHE A 128 0.38 8.51 7.94
C PHE A 128 1.85 8.85 8.20
N ILE A 129 2.73 8.51 7.26
CA ILE A 129 4.16 8.84 7.31
C ILE A 129 4.57 9.59 6.04
N VAL A 130 5.29 10.70 6.21
CA VAL A 130 5.84 11.48 5.10
C VAL A 130 7.20 10.88 4.71
N ASN A 131 7.20 10.12 3.63
CA ASN A 131 8.38 9.50 3.04
C ASN A 131 9.46 10.53 2.68
N THR A 132 10.69 10.21 3.07
CA THR A 132 11.90 11.00 2.88
C THR A 132 13.05 10.04 2.60
N GLU A 133 13.10 9.53 1.35
CA GLU A 133 14.18 8.66 0.88
C GLU A 133 15.45 9.46 0.54
N ASP A 134 16.60 8.81 0.61
CA ASP A 134 17.91 9.42 0.29
C ASP A 134 18.00 9.97 -1.14
N SER A 135 17.22 9.42 -2.07
CA SER A 135 17.14 9.87 -3.46
C SER A 135 16.44 11.23 -3.62
N MET A 136 15.72 11.70 -2.60
CA MET A 136 14.88 12.90 -2.69
C MET A 136 15.63 14.19 -2.36
N TYR A 137 16.83 14.13 -1.78
CA TYR A 137 17.60 15.31 -1.38
C TYR A 137 19.08 15.23 -1.82
N PRO A 138 19.76 16.38 -1.94
CA PRO A 138 21.16 16.42 -2.33
C PRO A 138 22.07 15.67 -1.34
N LYS A 139 23.18 15.10 -1.84
CA LYS A 139 24.11 14.26 -1.05
C LYS A 139 24.71 15.01 0.14
N GLU A 140 24.81 16.33 0.07
CA GLU A 140 25.30 17.21 1.13
C GLU A 140 24.41 17.23 2.39
N LEU A 141 23.18 16.72 2.28
CA LEU A 141 22.21 16.55 3.37
C LEU A 141 22.03 15.09 3.82
N ALA A 142 22.80 14.15 3.26
CA ALA A 142 22.80 12.76 3.70
C ALA A 142 23.04 12.66 5.23
N GLY A 143 22.17 11.92 5.92
CA GLY A 143 22.19 11.77 7.37
C GLY A 143 21.71 12.98 8.19
N LYS A 144 21.41 14.12 7.55
CA LYS A 144 20.88 15.32 8.24
C LYS A 144 19.36 15.37 8.21
N ILE A 145 18.74 14.95 7.12
CA ILE A 145 17.28 14.79 7.04
C ILE A 145 16.93 13.39 7.56
N PRO A 146 15.97 13.24 8.50
CA PRO A 146 15.52 11.93 8.94
C PRO A 146 15.03 11.11 7.75
N ARG A 147 15.61 9.94 7.55
CA ARG A 147 15.15 8.99 6.54
C ARG A 147 13.88 8.31 7.03
N GLN A 148 12.84 8.37 6.20
CA GLN A 148 11.62 7.59 6.35
C GLN A 148 11.42 6.90 5.02
N ASP A 149 11.44 5.57 5.01
CA ASP A 149 11.17 4.78 3.80
C ASP A 149 9.65 4.70 3.55
N ILE A 150 9.27 4.22 2.36
CA ILE A 150 7.88 3.89 2.06
C ILE A 150 7.36 2.89 3.09
N LYS A 151 6.31 3.29 3.82
CA LYS A 151 5.59 2.42 4.73
C LYS A 151 4.19 2.12 4.18
N ASP A 152 4.13 1.15 3.29
CA ASP A 152 2.89 0.74 2.62
C ASP A 152 2.33 -0.62 3.08
N GLU A 153 3.03 -1.32 3.98
CA GLU A 153 2.62 -2.56 4.67
C GLU A 153 1.63 -3.41 3.85
N LEU A 154 2.06 -3.83 2.66
CA LEU A 154 1.29 -4.64 1.72
C LEU A 154 1.37 -6.12 2.12
N ASN A 155 1.07 -6.43 3.37
CA ASN A 155 0.97 -7.78 3.90
C ASN A 155 -0.39 -7.94 4.59
N MET A 156 -0.82 -9.18 4.83
CA MET A 156 -1.99 -9.42 5.66
C MET A 156 -1.77 -8.95 7.10
N ASP A 157 -2.76 -8.28 7.67
CA ASP A 157 -2.72 -7.85 9.08
C ASP A 157 -2.79 -9.05 10.04
N SER A 158 -3.45 -10.13 9.63
CA SER A 158 -3.54 -11.38 10.38
C SER A 158 -3.41 -12.58 9.45
N TYR A 159 -2.68 -13.59 9.92
CA TYR A 159 -2.51 -14.87 9.23
C TYR A 159 -3.20 -15.93 10.08
N SER A 160 -4.25 -16.54 9.53
CA SER A 160 -5.13 -17.49 10.23
C SER A 160 -5.17 -18.82 9.48
N ILE A 161 -5.58 -19.87 10.21
CA ILE A 161 -5.91 -21.18 9.61
C ILE A 161 -7.27 -21.17 8.89
N LEU A 162 -8.00 -20.05 8.94
CA LEU A 162 -9.23 -19.83 8.20
C LEU A 162 -9.03 -18.69 7.18
N PRO A 163 -9.75 -18.71 6.05
CA PRO A 163 -9.71 -17.63 5.07
C PRO A 163 -10.28 -16.34 5.64
N ASN A 164 -9.68 -15.23 5.26
CA ASN A 164 -10.26 -13.92 5.45
C ASN A 164 -11.27 -13.60 4.35
N VAL A 165 -11.03 -14.08 3.12
CA VAL A 165 -11.92 -13.88 1.97
C VAL A 165 -13.08 -14.88 1.96
N PRO A 166 -14.25 -14.53 1.36
CA PRO A 166 -15.35 -15.47 1.21
C PRO A 166 -14.95 -16.63 0.30
N ASN A 167 -15.56 -17.80 0.49
CA ASN A 167 -15.20 -18.98 -0.30
C ASN A 167 -15.36 -18.81 -1.81
N THR A 168 -16.29 -17.97 -2.27
CA THR A 168 -16.50 -17.64 -3.69
C THR A 168 -15.23 -17.10 -4.34
N ASP A 169 -14.37 -16.43 -3.59
CA ASP A 169 -13.17 -15.78 -4.12
C ASP A 169 -12.07 -16.78 -4.52
N TYR A 170 -11.95 -17.91 -3.83
CA TYR A 170 -10.96 -18.96 -4.13
C TYR A 170 -11.55 -20.25 -4.69
N CYS A 171 -12.84 -20.51 -4.51
CA CYS A 171 -13.54 -21.66 -5.08
C CYS A 171 -14.05 -21.44 -6.51
N ALA A 172 -14.14 -20.19 -6.99
CA ALA A 172 -14.61 -19.89 -8.35
C ALA A 172 -13.84 -20.71 -9.40
N GLY A 173 -14.59 -21.45 -10.23
CA GLY A 173 -14.02 -22.30 -11.28
C GLY A 173 -13.09 -23.42 -10.78
N ALA A 174 -13.09 -23.75 -9.48
CA ALA A 174 -12.38 -24.92 -8.97
C ALA A 174 -13.03 -26.19 -9.51
N LYS A 175 -12.23 -27.12 -10.02
CA LYS A 175 -12.70 -28.44 -10.42
C LYS A 175 -12.35 -29.44 -9.33
N LEU A 176 -13.29 -30.33 -9.04
CA LEU A 176 -13.04 -31.49 -8.20
C LEU A 176 -12.03 -32.39 -8.91
N ASP A 177 -10.97 -32.77 -8.20
CA ASP A 177 -9.92 -33.65 -8.72
C ASP A 177 -9.85 -34.89 -7.84
N LEU A 178 -10.23 -36.03 -8.43
CA LEU A 178 -10.35 -37.33 -7.77
C LEU A 178 -9.06 -38.16 -7.84
N THR A 179 -7.95 -37.58 -8.31
CA THR A 179 -6.68 -38.30 -8.37
C THR A 179 -6.30 -38.81 -6.98
N LEU A 180 -6.04 -40.11 -6.87
CA LEU A 180 -5.64 -40.74 -5.62
C LEU A 180 -4.24 -40.30 -5.23
N MET A 181 -4.16 -39.22 -4.44
CA MET A 181 -2.90 -38.57 -4.08
C MET A 181 -2.01 -39.42 -3.18
N TYR A 182 -2.59 -40.29 -2.34
CA TYR A 182 -1.82 -41.07 -1.39
C TYR A 182 -2.52 -42.36 -0.97
N LEU A 183 -1.72 -43.30 -0.48
CA LEU A 183 -2.17 -44.50 0.22
C LEU A 183 -1.73 -44.41 1.68
N PRO A 184 -2.65 -44.51 2.66
CA PRO A 184 -2.31 -44.35 4.07
C PRO A 184 -1.41 -45.48 4.56
N GLY A 185 -0.40 -45.14 5.37
CA GLY A 185 0.34 -46.13 6.16
C GLY A 185 -0.52 -46.70 7.28
N THR A 186 -0.21 -47.91 7.74
CA THR A 186 -0.96 -48.56 8.81
C THR A 186 -0.03 -49.28 9.80
N CYS A 187 -0.12 -48.96 11.09
CA CYS A 187 0.56 -49.70 12.16
C CYS A 187 -0.45 -50.54 12.95
N PHE A 188 -0.05 -51.75 13.32
CA PHE A 188 -0.87 -52.69 14.07
C PHE A 188 -0.37 -52.84 15.50
N TYR A 189 -1.30 -52.80 16.45
CA TYR A 189 -1.03 -52.84 17.89
C TYR A 189 -1.81 -53.98 18.55
N LEU A 190 -1.22 -54.61 19.56
CA LEU A 190 -1.91 -55.50 20.49
C LEU A 190 -1.78 -54.91 21.90
N GLY A 191 -2.86 -54.34 22.43
CA GLY A 191 -2.79 -53.50 23.61
C GLY A 191 -1.90 -52.27 23.35
N SER A 192 -0.91 -52.03 24.19
CA SER A 192 0.08 -50.95 24.01
C SER A 192 1.30 -51.36 23.18
N ALA A 193 1.42 -52.63 22.78
CA ALA A 193 2.57 -53.13 22.04
C ALA A 193 2.37 -52.93 20.52
N LYS A 194 3.30 -52.21 19.88
CA LYS A 194 3.35 -52.08 18.41
C LYS A 194 3.91 -53.36 17.82
N LEU A 195 3.13 -54.07 17.01
CA LEU A 195 3.54 -55.32 16.38
C LEU A 195 4.38 -55.04 15.13
N PHE A 196 3.78 -54.35 14.16
CA PHE A 196 4.42 -54.02 12.89
C PHE A 196 3.73 -52.81 12.24
N CYS A 197 4.40 -52.23 11.24
CA CYS A 197 3.87 -51.15 10.43
C CYS A 197 4.04 -51.47 8.95
N ILE A 198 3.04 -51.08 8.16
CA ILE A 198 3.09 -51.01 6.71
C ILE A 198 3.17 -49.53 6.37
N GLU A 199 4.37 -49.04 6.11
CA GLU A 199 4.65 -47.63 5.84
C GLU A 199 5.59 -47.47 4.65
N GLY A 200 5.48 -46.34 3.97
CA GLY A 200 6.40 -45.95 2.89
C GLY A 200 7.54 -45.06 3.40
N ASP A 201 8.22 -44.43 2.45
CA ASP A 201 9.38 -43.57 2.69
C ASP A 201 9.04 -42.08 2.79
N GLN A 202 7.85 -41.66 2.34
CA GLN A 202 7.42 -40.26 2.35
C GLN A 202 7.46 -39.67 3.77
N GLU A 203 8.28 -38.63 3.94
CA GLU A 203 8.34 -37.87 5.19
C GLU A 203 7.02 -37.13 5.46
N THR A 204 6.61 -37.12 6.73
CA THR A 204 5.43 -36.43 7.24
C THR A 204 5.82 -35.54 8.42
N LEU A 205 5.02 -34.53 8.73
CA LEU A 205 5.28 -33.65 9.87
C LEU A 205 4.88 -34.26 11.22
N ASN A 206 4.21 -35.43 11.21
CA ASN A 206 3.84 -36.15 12.43
C ASN A 206 4.63 -37.47 12.53
N PRO A 207 5.69 -37.53 13.36
CA PRO A 207 6.51 -38.72 13.49
C PRO A 207 5.78 -39.89 14.18
N LEU A 208 4.63 -39.65 14.82
CA LEU A 208 3.82 -40.68 15.47
C LEU A 208 2.81 -41.32 14.52
N ALA A 209 2.56 -40.71 13.37
CA ALA A 209 1.65 -41.27 12.38
C ALA A 209 2.42 -42.19 11.41
N PRO A 210 1.89 -43.36 11.06
CA PRO A 210 2.47 -44.21 10.02
C PRO A 210 2.64 -43.44 8.72
N ARG A 211 3.80 -43.53 8.09
CA ARG A 211 4.08 -42.81 6.83
C ARG A 211 3.26 -43.40 5.67
N PRO A 212 2.75 -42.56 4.74
CA PRO A 212 2.02 -43.03 3.57
C PRO A 212 2.82 -44.10 2.81
N ILE A 213 2.15 -45.19 2.41
CA ILE A 213 2.75 -46.26 1.60
C ILE A 213 3.16 -45.70 0.23
N ALA A 214 2.34 -44.80 -0.30
CA ALA A 214 2.60 -44.08 -1.53
C ALA A 214 2.07 -42.66 -1.41
N PHE A 215 2.80 -41.70 -1.99
CA PHE A 215 2.38 -40.31 -2.13
C PHE A 215 2.79 -39.77 -3.50
N GLN A 216 1.84 -39.21 -4.25
CA GLN A 216 2.09 -38.62 -5.56
C GLN A 216 2.67 -37.22 -5.41
N TYR A 217 3.92 -37.14 -4.98
CA TYR A 217 4.58 -35.87 -4.69
C TYR A 217 4.67 -34.94 -5.91
N GLY A 218 5.03 -35.49 -7.08
CA GLY A 218 5.07 -34.72 -8.33
C GLY A 218 3.72 -34.11 -8.69
N GLU A 219 2.62 -34.84 -8.45
CA GLU A 219 1.28 -34.34 -8.70
C GLU A 219 0.88 -33.25 -7.69
N ALA A 220 1.30 -33.37 -6.43
CA ALA A 220 1.07 -32.34 -5.42
C ALA A 220 1.73 -31.02 -5.84
N VAL A 221 2.97 -31.08 -6.34
CA VAL A 221 3.69 -29.93 -6.90
C VAL A 221 2.96 -29.36 -8.12
N ASN A 222 2.49 -30.22 -9.04
CA ASN A 222 1.77 -29.79 -10.24
C ASN A 222 0.46 -29.07 -9.89
N ARG A 223 -0.31 -29.58 -8.93
CA ARG A 223 -1.56 -28.97 -8.45
C ARG A 223 -1.34 -27.56 -7.90
N ILE A 224 -0.28 -27.37 -7.11
CA ILE A 224 0.09 -26.06 -6.58
C ILE A 224 0.50 -25.13 -7.73
N LYS A 225 1.36 -25.57 -8.65
CA LYS A 225 1.78 -24.77 -9.82
C LYS A 225 0.60 -24.37 -10.71
N ALA A 226 -0.35 -25.28 -10.93
CA ALA A 226 -1.55 -24.99 -11.69
C ALA A 226 -2.45 -23.98 -10.97
N ALA A 227 -2.55 -24.08 -9.64
CA ALA A 227 -3.28 -23.15 -8.81
C ALA A 227 -2.67 -21.74 -8.85
N THR A 228 -1.36 -21.64 -8.66
CA THR A 228 -0.63 -20.36 -8.69
C THR A 228 -0.78 -19.71 -10.06
N LEU A 229 -0.59 -20.45 -11.16
CA LEU A 229 -0.76 -19.91 -12.51
C LEU A 229 -2.19 -19.41 -12.77
N THR A 230 -3.19 -20.11 -12.24
CA THR A 230 -4.60 -19.69 -12.34
C THR A 230 -4.85 -18.42 -11.53
N ALA A 231 -4.31 -18.36 -10.31
CA ALA A 231 -4.43 -17.22 -9.41
C ALA A 231 -3.72 -15.98 -9.99
N GLU A 232 -2.51 -16.11 -10.53
CA GLU A 232 -1.78 -15.03 -11.20
C GLU A 232 -2.54 -14.49 -12.41
N LYS A 233 -3.26 -15.33 -13.16
CA LYS A 233 -4.04 -14.87 -14.31
C LYS A 233 -5.35 -14.20 -13.92
N LEU A 234 -6.11 -14.81 -13.00
CA LEU A 234 -7.47 -14.36 -12.67
C LEU A 234 -7.46 -13.30 -11.57
N TYR A 235 -6.75 -13.56 -10.47
CA TYR A 235 -6.81 -12.69 -9.30
C TYR A 235 -6.03 -11.40 -9.52
N GLN A 236 -5.05 -11.39 -10.42
CA GLN A 236 -4.34 -10.18 -10.79
C GLN A 236 -5.27 -9.17 -11.50
N ALA A 237 -6.17 -9.65 -12.36
CA ALA A 237 -7.15 -8.79 -13.02
C ALA A 237 -8.14 -8.19 -12.00
N ASP A 238 -8.64 -9.02 -11.08
CA ASP A 238 -9.49 -8.56 -9.97
C ASP A 238 -8.76 -7.56 -9.07
N TYR A 239 -7.50 -7.82 -8.73
CA TYR A 239 -6.67 -6.94 -7.93
C TYR A 239 -6.53 -5.57 -8.60
N GLN A 240 -6.21 -5.52 -9.89
CA GLN A 240 -6.12 -4.24 -10.62
C GLN A 240 -7.47 -3.51 -10.66
N LYS A 241 -8.60 -4.24 -10.77
CA LYS A 241 -9.94 -3.65 -10.69
C LYS A 241 -10.21 -3.05 -9.30
N ASP A 242 -9.84 -3.76 -8.24
CA ASP A 242 -9.99 -3.28 -6.86
C ASP A 242 -9.13 -2.04 -6.62
N ILE A 243 -7.91 -1.99 -7.18
CA ILE A 243 -7.06 -0.79 -7.15
C ILE A 243 -7.71 0.39 -7.88
N LEU A 244 -8.26 0.19 -9.08
CA LEU A 244 -8.93 1.26 -9.83
C LEU A 244 -10.16 1.81 -9.12
N GLU A 245 -10.90 0.96 -8.41
CA GLU A 245 -12.03 1.43 -7.59
C GLU A 245 -11.52 2.18 -6.34
N ALA A 246 -10.44 1.73 -5.70
CA ALA A 246 -9.84 2.40 -4.55
C ALA A 246 -9.40 3.84 -4.87
N ILE A 247 -8.76 4.04 -6.04
CA ILE A 247 -8.22 5.34 -6.48
C ILE A 247 -9.22 6.21 -7.25
N LYS A 248 -10.50 5.81 -7.31
CA LYS A 248 -11.53 6.55 -8.05
C LYS A 248 -11.72 7.94 -7.45
N PRO A 249 -11.77 9.01 -8.28
CA PRO A 249 -12.03 10.35 -7.80
C PRO A 249 -13.35 10.46 -7.03
N THR A 250 -13.35 11.24 -5.95
CA THR A 250 -14.53 11.58 -5.15
C THR A 250 -14.57 13.09 -4.87
N ALA A 251 -15.62 13.58 -4.23
CA ALA A 251 -15.68 14.98 -3.79
C ALA A 251 -14.59 15.33 -2.73
N LYS A 252 -13.92 14.32 -2.16
CA LYS A 252 -12.90 14.45 -1.12
C LYS A 252 -11.51 13.95 -1.56
N PHE A 253 -11.44 13.30 -2.72
CA PHE A 253 -10.24 12.74 -3.33
C PHE A 253 -10.14 13.15 -4.79
N SER A 254 -9.16 13.96 -5.13
CA SER A 254 -8.93 14.46 -6.48
C SER A 254 -7.54 14.02 -6.93
N PRO A 255 -7.40 12.79 -7.45
CA PRO A 255 -6.12 12.30 -7.95
C PRO A 255 -5.83 12.85 -9.35
N LEU A 256 -4.58 13.13 -9.61
CA LEU A 256 -4.06 13.42 -10.94
C LEU A 256 -3.24 12.22 -11.42
N LEU A 257 -3.72 11.57 -12.47
CA LEU A 257 -3.04 10.42 -13.06
C LEU A 257 -1.98 10.90 -14.05
N TRP A 258 -0.71 10.70 -13.71
CA TRP A 258 0.40 11.11 -14.54
C TRP A 258 0.86 9.96 -15.44
N ASP A 259 0.80 10.17 -16.76
CA ASP A 259 1.03 9.17 -17.81
C ASP A 259 0.17 7.89 -17.67
N THR A 260 0.45 6.98 -16.74
CA THR A 260 -0.46 5.93 -16.22
C THR A 260 0.04 5.45 -14.84
N LEU A 261 -0.72 4.64 -14.10
CA LEU A 261 -0.21 3.97 -12.89
C LEU A 261 0.92 2.96 -13.17
N LEU A 262 1.05 2.48 -14.42
CA LEU A 262 2.02 1.45 -14.82
C LEU A 262 3.35 2.06 -15.27
N THR A 263 3.31 3.23 -15.90
CA THR A 263 4.48 3.95 -16.42
C THR A 263 4.85 5.18 -15.59
N GLY A 264 3.94 5.66 -14.74
CA GLY A 264 4.09 6.82 -13.89
C GLY A 264 3.42 6.63 -12.52
N ALA A 265 3.06 7.75 -11.88
CA ALA A 265 2.43 7.77 -10.58
C ALA A 265 1.12 8.55 -10.61
N LEU A 266 0.15 8.08 -9.84
CA LEU A 266 -0.98 8.89 -9.42
C LEU A 266 -0.52 9.81 -8.28
N VAL A 267 -0.83 11.10 -8.38
CA VAL A 267 -0.54 12.07 -7.31
C VAL A 267 -1.80 12.79 -6.88
N ALA A 268 -2.01 12.93 -5.58
CA ALA A 268 -3.12 13.67 -5.01
C ALA A 268 -2.59 14.64 -3.95
N PRO A 269 -2.62 15.97 -4.19
CA PRO A 269 -2.23 16.92 -3.16
C PRO A 269 -3.15 16.75 -1.96
N THR A 270 -2.56 16.65 -0.78
CA THR A 270 -3.22 16.23 0.46
C THR A 270 -3.23 17.39 1.45
N GLN A 271 -4.36 17.63 2.10
CA GLN A 271 -4.49 18.65 3.14
C GLN A 271 -5.21 18.12 4.38
N THR A 272 -4.99 18.81 5.49
CA THR A 272 -5.81 18.71 6.71
C THR A 272 -6.64 19.97 6.86
N LEU A 273 -7.79 19.87 7.53
CA LEU A 273 -8.62 21.03 7.87
C LEU A 273 -8.10 21.79 9.09
N LYS A 274 -7.41 21.09 10.00
CA LYS A 274 -6.89 21.68 11.24
C LYS A 274 -5.39 21.90 11.09
N PRO A 275 -4.91 23.15 11.20
CA PRO A 275 -3.47 23.42 11.15
C PRO A 275 -2.77 22.87 12.40
N ASP A 276 -1.59 22.29 12.21
CA ASP A 276 -0.69 21.87 13.29
C ASP A 276 0.49 22.85 13.40
N LEU A 277 0.23 24.00 14.00
CA LEU A 277 1.22 25.08 14.13
C LEU A 277 2.35 24.72 15.10
N LEU A 278 2.05 23.92 16.13
CA LEU A 278 3.04 23.44 17.09
C LEU A 278 4.01 22.47 16.43
N GLY A 279 3.49 21.53 15.62
CA GLY A 279 4.31 20.64 14.82
C GLY A 279 5.22 21.40 13.86
N LEU A 280 4.71 22.43 13.16
CA LEU A 280 5.54 23.28 12.29
C LEU A 280 6.65 24.02 13.05
N ALA A 281 6.33 24.60 14.20
CA ALA A 281 7.32 25.28 15.03
C ALA A 281 8.40 24.30 15.53
N GLN A 282 8.01 23.08 15.89
CA GLN A 282 8.93 22.02 16.29
C GLN A 282 9.82 21.59 15.12
N LYS A 283 9.28 21.44 13.92
CA LYS A 283 10.07 21.13 12.71
C LYS A 283 11.14 22.16 12.44
N GLY A 284 10.90 23.44 12.76
CA GLY A 284 11.93 24.47 12.66
C GLY A 284 13.08 24.31 13.66
N LYS A 285 12.79 23.85 14.89
CA LYS A 285 13.83 23.48 15.86
C LYS A 285 14.59 22.24 15.41
N ASP A 286 13.88 21.21 14.95
CA ASP A 286 14.47 19.97 14.46
C ASP A 286 15.42 20.24 13.29
N ALA A 287 15.02 21.10 12.34
CA ALA A 287 15.85 21.54 11.23
C ALA A 287 17.16 22.18 11.72
N GLY A 288 17.06 23.09 12.70
CA GLY A 288 18.22 23.75 13.27
C GLY A 288 19.17 22.77 13.96
N THR A 289 18.64 21.89 14.80
CA THR A 289 19.42 20.86 15.49
C THR A 289 20.12 19.92 14.52
N ARG A 290 19.43 19.48 13.45
CA ARG A 290 19.94 18.51 12.49
C ARG A 290 20.96 19.11 11.50
N LEU A 291 20.72 20.34 11.03
CA LEU A 291 21.62 21.01 10.10
C LEU A 291 22.86 21.58 10.79
N GLY A 292 22.74 21.96 12.07
CA GLY A 292 23.83 22.45 12.90
C GLY A 292 24.39 23.82 12.46
N GLY A 293 25.46 24.25 13.13
CA GLY A 293 26.14 25.51 12.83
C GLY A 293 25.21 26.72 12.87
N VAL A 294 25.25 27.55 11.81
CA VAL A 294 24.40 28.75 11.69
C VAL A 294 22.90 28.42 11.68
N PHE A 295 22.50 27.21 11.28
CA PHE A 295 21.09 26.80 11.20
C PHE A 295 20.48 26.52 12.56
N ALA A 296 21.27 26.16 13.58
CA ALA A 296 20.78 25.87 14.92
C ALA A 296 20.02 27.06 15.54
N ALA A 297 20.48 28.29 15.28
CA ALA A 297 19.85 29.51 15.77
C ALA A 297 18.84 30.12 14.77
N THR A 298 19.08 29.93 13.47
CA THR A 298 18.32 30.65 12.43
C THR A 298 17.12 29.89 11.90
N ALA A 299 17.11 28.56 11.95
CA ALA A 299 16.00 27.77 11.40
C ALA A 299 14.65 28.03 12.10
N PRO A 300 14.55 28.11 13.45
CA PRO A 300 13.28 28.43 14.10
C PRO A 300 12.75 29.80 13.70
N VAL A 301 13.63 30.80 13.59
CA VAL A 301 13.27 32.16 13.17
C VAL A 301 12.80 32.17 11.72
N TYR A 302 13.51 31.45 10.85
CA TYR A 302 13.17 31.31 9.43
C TYR A 302 11.74 30.79 9.23
N TYR A 303 11.36 29.69 9.91
CA TYR A 303 10.01 29.15 9.77
C TYR A 303 8.95 29.93 10.55
N ALA A 304 9.30 30.59 11.65
CA ALA A 304 8.38 31.47 12.39
C ALA A 304 7.94 32.69 11.56
N GLN A 305 8.80 33.19 10.67
CA GLN A 305 8.42 34.23 9.71
C GLN A 305 7.25 33.79 8.84
N GLY A 306 7.26 32.55 8.33
CA GLY A 306 6.16 31.97 7.54
C GLY A 306 4.82 31.89 8.29
N LEU A 307 4.84 31.80 9.63
CA LEU A 307 3.63 31.80 10.46
C LEU A 307 3.05 33.20 10.68
N THR A 308 3.92 34.22 10.75
CA THR A 308 3.59 35.58 11.20
C THR A 308 3.45 36.59 10.06
N GLY A 309 4.02 36.32 8.88
CA GLY A 309 3.83 37.18 7.72
C GLY A 309 2.47 37.01 7.04
N ASN A 310 2.02 38.06 6.37
CA ASN A 310 0.84 38.01 5.52
C ASN A 310 1.22 37.48 4.12
N ALA A 311 0.26 36.93 3.37
CA ALA A 311 0.50 36.37 2.03
C ALA A 311 1.05 37.39 1.01
N VAL A 312 0.92 38.69 1.30
CA VAL A 312 1.37 39.80 0.44
C VAL A 312 2.84 40.17 0.70
N THR A 313 3.38 39.93 1.90
CA THR A 313 4.73 40.36 2.32
C THR A 313 5.75 39.22 2.35
N LEU A 314 5.30 37.97 2.38
CA LEU A 314 6.15 36.78 2.26
C LEU A 314 5.72 35.95 1.05
N PRO A 315 5.95 36.42 -0.18
CA PRO A 315 5.75 35.57 -1.34
C PRO A 315 6.63 34.32 -1.18
N LEU A 316 6.02 33.19 -1.55
CA LEU A 316 6.62 31.90 -1.86
C LEU A 316 8.12 32.06 -2.13
N ARG A 317 8.98 31.59 -1.21
CA ARG A 317 10.42 31.49 -1.47
C ARG A 317 10.68 30.26 -2.33
N VAL A 318 10.07 30.24 -3.52
CA VAL A 318 10.53 29.39 -4.62
C VAL A 318 11.92 29.89 -4.93
N HIS A 319 12.92 29.12 -4.56
CA HIS A 319 14.20 29.21 -5.25
C HIS A 319 13.93 28.71 -6.67
N THR A 320 13.55 29.64 -7.56
CA THR A 320 13.16 29.34 -8.93
C THR A 320 14.26 28.55 -9.61
N LEU A 321 13.92 27.34 -10.06
CA LEU A 321 14.76 26.54 -10.93
C LEU A 321 14.13 26.30 -12.30
N PRO A 322 14.21 27.29 -13.19
CA PRO A 322 14.02 27.03 -14.59
C PRO A 322 15.37 26.62 -15.18
N ALA A 323 15.61 25.31 -15.19
CA ALA A 323 16.79 24.63 -15.76
C ALA A 323 18.09 24.89 -15.02
N LEU A 324 18.63 23.86 -14.36
CA LEU A 324 20.06 23.54 -14.30
C LEU A 324 20.23 22.25 -13.49
N THR A 325 21.13 21.40 -13.96
CA THR A 325 21.61 20.18 -13.31
C THR A 325 22.49 20.43 -12.09
N ASP A 326 22.41 21.62 -11.47
CA ASP A 326 23.07 21.94 -10.20
C ASP A 326 22.48 23.25 -9.65
N VAL A 327 22.12 23.29 -8.35
CA VAL A 327 21.38 24.42 -7.77
C VAL A 327 21.95 24.81 -6.42
N LEU A 328 23.22 25.19 -6.47
CA LEU A 328 23.88 25.89 -5.38
C LEU A 328 24.33 27.31 -5.78
N ALA A 329 23.82 27.88 -6.89
CA ALA A 329 24.26 29.19 -7.37
C ALA A 329 23.16 30.27 -7.34
N ASN A 330 23.59 31.48 -6.98
CA ASN A 330 22.87 32.72 -6.64
C ASN A 330 21.75 33.17 -7.63
N PRO A 331 20.75 33.99 -7.20
CA PRO A 331 20.70 34.76 -5.95
C PRO A 331 19.92 34.05 -4.84
N ASN A 332 20.20 32.77 -4.60
CA ASN A 332 19.76 32.10 -3.39
C ASN A 332 20.82 32.34 -2.31
N PRO A 333 20.48 32.94 -1.14
CA PRO A 333 21.44 33.14 -0.07
C PRO A 333 22.13 31.81 0.25
N PRO A 334 23.48 31.77 0.32
CA PRO A 334 24.22 30.53 0.55
C PRO A 334 23.67 29.79 1.77
N GLY A 335 23.18 28.57 1.55
CA GLY A 335 22.72 27.68 2.63
C GLY A 335 21.22 27.68 2.95
N VAL A 336 20.41 28.63 2.49
CA VAL A 336 18.94 28.62 2.78
C VAL A 336 18.22 27.46 2.10
N TRP A 337 18.71 27.01 0.95
CA TRP A 337 18.21 25.82 0.26
C TRP A 337 18.14 24.58 1.17
N LYS A 338 19.01 24.46 2.18
CA LYS A 338 18.98 23.35 3.14
C LYS A 338 17.71 23.36 4.01
N LEU A 339 17.21 24.56 4.31
CA LEU A 339 15.93 24.75 5.01
C LEU A 339 14.75 24.50 4.06
N GLU A 340 14.89 24.76 2.77
CA GLU A 340 13.88 24.39 1.78
C GLU A 340 13.77 22.86 1.64
N GLU A 341 14.90 22.14 1.56
CA GLU A 341 14.90 20.67 1.55
C GLU A 341 14.27 20.07 2.82
N PHE A 342 14.47 20.70 3.98
CA PHE A 342 13.91 20.19 5.23
C PHE A 342 12.38 20.26 5.28
N LYS A 343 11.72 21.06 4.42
CA LYS A 343 10.25 21.07 4.27
C LYS A 343 9.69 19.73 3.77
N ARG A 344 10.53 18.85 3.24
CA ARG A 344 10.16 17.44 2.94
C ARG A 344 9.69 16.66 4.16
N THR A 345 10.01 17.13 5.37
CA THR A 345 9.59 16.51 6.63
C THR A 345 8.33 17.13 7.23
N PHE A 346 7.76 18.15 6.56
CA PHE A 346 6.62 18.89 7.10
C PHE A 346 5.35 18.05 7.02
N PRO A 347 4.53 18.07 8.08
CA PRO A 347 3.26 17.36 8.06
C PRO A 347 2.27 18.03 7.08
N PRO A 348 1.16 17.35 6.75
CA PRO A 348 0.04 17.95 6.05
C PRO A 348 -0.50 19.15 6.79
N GLN A 349 -0.85 20.19 6.04
CA GLN A 349 -1.41 21.43 6.53
C GLN A 349 -2.59 21.87 5.63
N PRO A 350 -3.40 22.85 6.03
CA PRO A 350 -4.41 23.45 5.15
C PRO A 350 -3.74 24.35 4.09
N SER A 351 -4.43 24.58 2.95
CA SER A 351 -3.89 25.36 1.81
C SER A 351 -3.27 26.72 2.17
N PRO A 352 -3.83 27.54 3.08
CA PRO A 352 -3.21 28.82 3.44
C PRO A 352 -1.82 28.69 4.06
N VAL A 353 -1.51 27.55 4.70
CA VAL A 353 -0.19 27.29 5.27
C VAL A 353 0.76 26.82 4.18
N TYR A 354 0.31 25.96 3.25
CA TYR A 354 1.10 25.56 2.09
C TYR A 354 1.55 26.77 1.26
N GLU A 355 0.65 27.73 1.01
CA GLU A 355 0.97 28.96 0.28
C GLU A 355 2.03 29.82 1.00
N ARG A 356 1.97 29.92 2.34
CA ARG A 356 2.95 30.70 3.10
C ARG A 356 4.34 30.08 3.11
N PHE A 357 4.41 28.76 3.17
CA PHE A 357 5.67 28.03 3.27
C PHE A 357 6.19 27.52 1.92
N GLY A 358 5.42 27.56 0.83
CA GLY A 358 5.86 27.09 -0.49
C GLY A 358 6.18 25.58 -0.51
N TYR A 359 5.23 24.75 -0.08
CA TYR A 359 5.34 23.28 -0.16
C TYR A 359 3.98 22.63 -0.29
N THR A 360 3.95 21.36 -0.69
CA THR A 360 2.71 20.57 -0.70
C THR A 360 2.99 19.12 -0.30
N ASN A 361 2.05 18.50 0.42
CA ASN A 361 2.08 17.07 0.68
C ASN A 361 1.29 16.35 -0.41
N LEU A 362 1.85 15.27 -0.93
CA LEU A 362 1.24 14.45 -1.98
C LEU A 362 1.03 13.04 -1.44
N PHE A 363 -0.18 12.53 -1.58
CA PHE A 363 -0.38 11.09 -1.66
C PHE A 363 0.05 10.64 -3.06
N SER A 364 0.90 9.62 -3.14
CA SER A 364 1.36 9.04 -4.40
C SER A 364 1.08 7.55 -4.41
N ALA A 365 0.59 7.04 -5.54
CA ALA A 365 0.41 5.61 -5.77
C ALA A 365 1.02 5.22 -7.12
N TRP A 366 1.71 4.09 -7.18
CA TRP A 366 2.36 3.59 -8.39
C TRP A 366 2.35 2.08 -8.41
N THR A 367 2.28 1.50 -9.61
CA THR A 367 2.29 0.05 -9.81
C THR A 367 3.61 -0.37 -10.41
N ARG A 368 4.21 -1.45 -9.90
CA ARG A 368 5.43 -2.02 -10.46
C ARG A 368 5.36 -3.54 -10.59
N PRO A 369 6.00 -4.13 -11.61
CA PRO A 369 6.25 -5.56 -11.64
C PRO A 369 7.07 -5.98 -10.43
N THR A 370 6.65 -7.04 -9.76
CA THR A 370 7.28 -7.57 -8.56
C THR A 370 7.36 -9.08 -8.63
N VAL A 371 8.52 -9.61 -8.23
CA VAL A 371 8.76 -11.04 -8.06
C VAL A 371 9.09 -11.28 -6.60
N LYS A 372 8.29 -12.10 -5.90
CA LYS A 372 8.50 -12.41 -4.48
C LYS A 372 7.91 -13.76 -4.11
N LEU A 373 8.17 -14.18 -2.86
CA LEU A 373 7.49 -15.31 -2.23
C LEU A 373 6.41 -14.77 -1.28
N LEU A 374 5.20 -15.32 -1.37
CA LEU A 374 4.09 -15.01 -0.49
C LEU A 374 3.95 -16.10 0.60
N PRO A 375 3.72 -15.73 1.87
CA PRO A 375 3.65 -14.37 2.39
C PRO A 375 5.04 -13.71 2.46
N GLU A 376 5.07 -12.39 2.35
CA GLU A 376 6.31 -11.62 2.41
C GLU A 376 6.91 -11.61 3.81
N ALA A 377 6.06 -11.46 4.84
CA ALA A 377 6.49 -11.45 6.23
C ALA A 377 7.08 -12.81 6.62
N ALA A 378 8.37 -12.84 6.98
CA ALA A 378 9.08 -14.07 7.33
C ALA A 378 8.40 -14.85 8.47
N ALA A 379 7.86 -14.13 9.47
CA ALA A 379 7.12 -14.72 10.60
C ALA A 379 5.80 -15.38 10.18
N ALA A 380 5.22 -15.01 9.03
CA ALA A 380 3.98 -15.57 8.52
C ALA A 380 4.18 -16.82 7.65
N LYS A 381 5.41 -17.08 7.16
CA LYS A 381 5.70 -18.22 6.28
C LYS A 381 5.31 -19.58 6.87
N PRO A 382 5.56 -19.88 8.16
CA PRO A 382 5.11 -21.14 8.77
C PRO A 382 3.59 -21.32 8.75
N LEU A 383 2.82 -20.23 8.80
CA LEU A 383 1.35 -20.25 8.79
C LEU A 383 0.76 -20.42 7.37
N ARG A 384 1.60 -20.32 6.34
CA ARG A 384 1.20 -20.38 4.93
C ARG A 384 1.99 -21.44 4.14
N GLN A 385 2.41 -22.50 4.82
CA GLN A 385 3.03 -23.64 4.16
C GLN A 385 2.03 -24.42 3.31
N MET A 386 2.51 -25.00 2.21
CA MET A 386 1.74 -25.93 1.40
C MET A 386 1.83 -27.33 2.00
N ILE A 387 0.73 -27.75 2.61
CA ILE A 387 0.63 -29.03 3.32
C ILE A 387 -0.51 -29.85 2.72
N TYR A 388 -0.20 -31.07 2.30
CA TYR A 388 -1.21 -32.05 1.95
C TYR A 388 -1.70 -32.76 3.23
N MET A 389 -3.01 -32.77 3.43
CA MET A 389 -3.71 -33.32 4.59
C MET A 389 -3.88 -34.84 4.47
N ALA A 390 -2.80 -35.59 4.58
CA ALA A 390 -2.83 -37.05 4.63
C ALA A 390 -3.09 -37.59 6.05
N THR A 391 -3.49 -38.85 6.14
CA THR A 391 -3.67 -39.58 7.40
C THR A 391 -2.97 -40.94 7.36
N GLY A 392 -2.41 -41.38 8.48
CA GLY A 392 -2.03 -42.78 8.71
C GLY A 392 -3.06 -43.46 9.62
N ASN A 393 -3.01 -44.78 9.75
CA ASN A 393 -3.95 -45.55 10.56
C ASN A 393 -3.23 -46.36 11.64
N ASN A 394 -3.70 -46.28 12.88
CA ASN A 394 -3.33 -47.23 13.93
C ASN A 394 -4.48 -48.21 14.14
N VAL A 395 -4.20 -49.50 13.97
CA VAL A 395 -5.17 -50.57 14.17
C VAL A 395 -4.87 -51.28 15.47
N SER A 396 -5.77 -51.18 16.45
CA SER A 396 -5.72 -52.00 17.66
C SER A 396 -6.40 -53.33 17.40
N ILE A 397 -5.62 -54.42 17.46
CA ILE A 397 -6.08 -55.80 17.32
C ILE A 397 -6.75 -56.20 18.64
N GLN A 398 -7.99 -55.76 18.80
CA GLN A 398 -8.94 -56.23 19.80
C GLN A 398 -10.20 -56.70 19.06
N ILE A 399 -11.20 -57.26 19.75
CA ILE A 399 -12.44 -57.72 19.13
C ILE A 399 -13.58 -56.78 19.57
N PRO A 400 -14.15 -55.96 18.67
CA PRO A 400 -13.79 -55.73 17.27
C PRO A 400 -12.51 -54.86 17.12
N PRO A 401 -11.79 -54.96 15.99
CA PRO A 401 -10.59 -54.15 15.78
C PRO A 401 -10.98 -52.68 15.69
N VAL A 402 -10.17 -51.81 16.30
CA VAL A 402 -10.41 -50.36 16.30
C VAL A 402 -9.35 -49.69 15.45
N VAL A 403 -9.80 -48.93 14.45
CA VAL A 403 -8.95 -48.13 13.57
C VAL A 403 -8.99 -46.67 14.04
N VAL A 404 -7.83 -46.14 14.38
CA VAL A 404 -7.64 -44.75 14.79
C VAL A 404 -6.87 -44.02 13.70
N PRO A 405 -7.51 -43.16 12.90
CA PRO A 405 -6.81 -42.32 11.94
C PRO A 405 -5.98 -41.27 12.69
N LEU A 406 -4.73 -41.10 12.26
CA LEU A 406 -3.81 -40.10 12.78
C LEU A 406 -3.41 -39.15 11.65
N PRO A 407 -3.45 -37.82 11.85
CA PRO A 407 -2.94 -36.88 10.87
C PRO A 407 -1.48 -37.17 10.54
N ALA A 408 -1.19 -37.35 9.25
CA ALA A 408 0.14 -37.59 8.70
C ALA A 408 0.47 -36.54 7.62
N PRO A 409 0.39 -35.24 7.95
CA PRO A 409 0.52 -34.16 6.96
C PRO A 409 1.85 -34.23 6.22
N VAL A 410 1.81 -34.01 4.91
CA VAL A 410 2.99 -34.00 4.03
C VAL A 410 3.29 -32.58 3.60
N LEU A 411 4.49 -32.07 3.95
CA LEU A 411 4.96 -30.76 3.53
C LEU A 411 5.48 -30.82 2.08
N ILE A 412 5.01 -29.90 1.24
CA ILE A 412 5.54 -29.73 -0.11
C ILE A 412 6.73 -28.76 -0.05
N LYS A 413 7.94 -29.33 -0.01
CA LYS A 413 9.22 -28.67 0.26
C LYS A 413 9.53 -27.54 -0.72
N GLU A 414 9.14 -27.66 -1.99
CA GLU A 414 9.32 -26.63 -3.03
C GLU A 414 8.67 -25.29 -2.66
N PHE A 415 7.62 -25.33 -1.84
CA PHE A 415 6.85 -24.16 -1.42
C PHE A 415 6.96 -23.88 0.09
N ALA A 416 7.90 -24.53 0.78
CA ALA A 416 8.08 -24.36 2.23
C ALA A 416 8.49 -22.92 2.61
N ALA A 417 9.17 -22.21 1.69
CA ALA A 417 9.56 -20.81 1.86
C ALA A 417 8.48 -19.79 1.43
N GLY A 418 7.34 -20.27 0.93
CA GLY A 418 6.24 -19.47 0.38
C GLY A 418 5.89 -19.83 -1.07
N LEU A 419 4.74 -19.37 -1.53
CA LEU A 419 4.31 -19.51 -2.91
C LEU A 419 4.97 -18.44 -3.79
N PRO A 420 5.50 -18.79 -4.98
CA PRO A 420 6.04 -17.81 -5.89
C PRO A 420 4.93 -16.92 -6.43
N TYR A 421 5.24 -15.63 -6.60
CA TYR A 421 4.40 -14.65 -7.25
C TYR A 421 5.23 -13.79 -8.20
N ALA A 422 4.76 -13.65 -9.45
CA ALA A 422 5.28 -12.71 -10.42
C ALA A 422 4.13 -11.91 -11.05
N GLY A 423 3.98 -10.64 -10.66
CA GLY A 423 2.88 -9.81 -11.14
C GLY A 423 3.02 -8.34 -10.78
N LEU A 424 1.95 -7.57 -10.99
CA LEU A 424 1.93 -6.15 -10.68
C LEU A 424 1.50 -5.92 -9.23
N GLN A 425 2.26 -5.12 -8.49
CA GLN A 425 1.90 -4.69 -7.14
C GLN A 425 1.82 -3.16 -7.09
N THR A 426 0.71 -2.65 -6.57
CA THR A 426 0.47 -1.21 -6.36
C THR A 426 0.92 -0.81 -4.97
N HIS A 427 1.88 0.10 -4.93
CA HIS A 427 2.43 0.71 -3.74
C HIS A 427 1.87 2.13 -3.57
N PHE A 428 1.93 2.65 -2.36
CA PHE A 428 1.52 4.03 -2.07
C PHE A 428 2.42 4.67 -1.02
N THR A 429 2.41 5.99 -0.96
CA THR A 429 3.16 6.75 0.03
C THR A 429 2.60 8.16 0.18
N TRP A 430 2.98 8.84 1.26
CA TRP A 430 2.84 10.29 1.36
C TRP A 430 4.22 10.92 1.32
N GLN A 431 4.38 12.03 0.61
CA GLN A 431 5.65 12.73 0.51
C GLN A 431 5.39 14.24 0.47
N SER A 432 6.30 15.02 1.04
CA SER A 432 6.25 16.48 0.95
C SER A 432 7.24 16.94 -0.10
N VAL A 433 6.79 17.81 -1.00
CA VAL A 433 7.60 18.43 -2.04
C VAL A 433 7.56 19.95 -1.86
N PRO A 434 8.73 20.61 -1.71
CA PRO A 434 8.77 22.06 -1.76
C PRO A 434 8.39 22.56 -3.16
N GLU A 435 7.90 23.78 -3.26
CA GLU A 435 7.52 24.35 -4.55
C GLU A 435 8.73 24.51 -5.50
N GLY A 436 8.51 24.23 -6.78
CA GLY A 436 9.56 24.28 -7.80
C GLY A 436 10.45 23.03 -7.86
N TYR A 437 10.25 22.06 -6.96
CA TYR A 437 10.94 20.78 -6.99
C TYR A 437 10.25 19.75 -7.86
N GLU A 438 11.04 18.81 -8.37
CA GLU A 438 10.51 17.64 -9.06
C GLU A 438 9.73 16.74 -8.10
N VAL A 439 8.59 16.25 -8.56
CA VAL A 439 7.79 15.27 -7.83
C VAL A 439 8.38 13.89 -8.09
N PRO A 440 8.77 13.14 -7.04
CA PRO A 440 9.33 11.80 -7.22
C PRO A 440 8.38 10.87 -7.99
N ARG A 441 8.93 10.10 -8.93
CA ARG A 441 8.22 9.06 -9.74
C ARG A 441 7.18 9.61 -10.72
N VAL A 442 7.20 10.92 -11.00
CA VAL A 442 6.28 11.59 -11.91
C VAL A 442 7.04 12.08 -13.14
N SER A 443 6.68 11.59 -14.32
CA SER A 443 7.31 11.98 -15.59
C SER A 443 6.29 12.08 -16.72
N GLY A 444 6.45 13.04 -17.62
CA GLY A 444 5.57 13.22 -18.78
C GLY A 444 4.43 14.21 -18.51
N VAL A 445 3.21 13.89 -18.95
CA VAL A 445 2.00 14.72 -18.78
C VAL A 445 0.86 13.94 -18.11
N PRO A 446 -0.01 14.60 -17.35
CA PRO A 446 -1.21 13.96 -16.82
C PRO A 446 -2.25 13.70 -17.91
N LEU A 447 -2.98 12.60 -17.74
CA LEU A 447 -4.08 12.19 -18.64
C LEU A 447 -5.36 13.00 -18.39
N ILE A 448 -5.53 13.47 -17.16
CA ILE A 448 -6.71 14.22 -16.72
C ILE A 448 -6.26 15.65 -16.45
N ASP A 449 -7.09 16.59 -16.87
CA ASP A 449 -6.90 17.99 -16.58
C ASP A 449 -8.15 18.50 -15.84
N TYR A 450 -7.99 18.91 -14.58
CA TYR A 450 -9.11 19.50 -13.85
C TYR A 450 -9.33 20.91 -14.39
N LEU A 451 -10.43 21.08 -15.12
CA LEU A 451 -10.88 22.39 -15.61
C LEU A 451 -11.33 23.24 -14.41
N PHE A 452 -10.91 24.50 -14.42
CA PHE A 452 -11.46 25.55 -13.54
C PHE A 452 -12.32 26.50 -14.34
#